data_AF-A0A2H5Z8Q8-F1
#
_entry.id   AF-A0A2H5Z8Q8-F1
#
_cell.length_a   1.000
_cell.length_b   1.000
_cell.length_c   1.000
_cell.angle_alpha   90.00
_cell.angle_beta   90.00
_cell.angle_gamma   90.00
#
_symmetry.space_group_name_H-M   'P 1'
#
loop_
_entity.id
_entity.type
_entity.pdbx_description
1 polymer ?
#
loop_
_entity_poly.entity_id
_entity_poly.type
_entity_poly.pdbx_seq_one_letter_code
_entity_poly.pdbx_strand_id
1 'polypeptide(L)' 'MPMLEIIVARAEPLMLEQKRAFAREAVEIFRTVLGTPPGRLRLAFYELRPEDSLGLLEEPDPPPQPTSDG' A
#
# COMPACT_ATOMS: atom_id res chain seq x y z
N MET A 1 -7.11 5.75 -21.79
CA MET A 1 -7.61 5.31 -20.47
C MET A 1 -6.40 5.25 -19.56
N PRO A 2 -6.31 6.10 -18.53
CA PRO A 2 -5.19 6.05 -17.61
C PRO A 2 -5.24 4.81 -16.73
N MET A 3 -4.06 4.34 -16.34
CA MET A 3 -3.86 3.28 -15.35
C MET A 3 -3.07 3.87 -14.19
N LEU A 4 -3.50 3.58 -12.96
CA LEU A 4 -2.78 3.91 -11.74
C LEU A 4 -2.52 2.61 -10.96
N GLU A 5 -1.24 2.30 -10.77
CA GLU A 5 -0.78 1.16 -9.99
C GLU A 5 -0.25 1.66 -8.65
N ILE A 6 -0.75 1.06 -7.57
CA ILE A 6 -0.34 1.36 -6.21
C ILE A 6 0.44 0.15 -5.73
N ILE A 7 1.75 0.29 -5.63
CA ILE A 7 2.64 -0.73 -5.10
C ILE A 7 2.99 -0.31 -3.68
N VAL A 8 2.65 -1.15 -2.70
CA VAL A 8 2.95 -0.91 -1.29
C VAL A 8 3.56 -2.16 -0.68
N ALA A 9 4.62 -1.97 0.10
CA ALA A 9 5.23 -3.02 0.91
C ALA A 9 5.14 -2.59 2.37
N ARG A 10 4.47 -3.39 3.19
CA ARG A 10 4.25 -3.09 4.62
C ARG A 10 3.96 -4.36 5.39
N ALA A 11 4.27 -4.36 6.69
CA ALA A 11 4.03 -5.51 7.57
C ALA A 11 2.53 -5.81 7.74
N GLU A 12 1.72 -4.77 7.95
CA GLU A 12 0.27 -4.90 8.06
C GLU A 12 -0.43 -4.61 6.73
N PRO A 13 -1.33 -5.46 6.23
CA PRO A 13 -2.05 -5.19 4.98
C PRO A 13 -2.91 -3.93 5.01
N LEU A 14 -3.22 -3.36 3.84
CA LEU A 14 -4.19 -2.26 3.73
C LEU A 14 -5.62 -2.75 4.00
N MET A 15 -6.33 -2.05 4.87
CA MET A 15 -7.75 -2.32 5.10
C MET A 15 -8.57 -1.97 3.85
N LEU A 16 -9.67 -2.69 3.63
CA LEU A 16 -10.56 -2.45 2.48
C LEU A 16 -11.10 -1.02 2.46
N GLU A 17 -11.38 -0.44 3.63
CA GLU A 17 -11.84 0.94 3.74
C GLU A 17 -10.79 1.95 3.27
N GLN A 18 -9.51 1.74 3.61
CA GLN A 18 -8.40 2.58 3.16
C GLN A 18 -8.27 2.53 1.63
N LYS A 19 -8.34 1.34 1.03
CA LYS A 19 -8.33 1.18 -0.43
C LYS A 19 -9.51 1.89 -1.09
N ARG A 20 -10.70 1.83 -0.49
CA ARG A 20 -11.91 2.52 -0.99
C ARG A 20 -11.75 4.04 -0.92
N ALA A 21 -11.27 4.56 0.20
CA ALA A 21 -11.02 6.00 0.37
C ALA A 21 -10.00 6.49 -0.68
N PHE A 22 -8.88 5.79 -0.83
CA PHE A 22 -7.87 6.10 -1.85
C PHE A 22 -8.46 6.08 -3.27
N ALA A 23 -9.21 5.04 -3.62
CA ALA A 23 -9.79 4.90 -4.96
C ALA A 23 -10.74 6.05 -5.31
N ARG A 24 -11.53 6.54 -4.35
CA ARG A 24 -12.43 7.70 -4.54
C ARG A 24 -11.63 8.96 -4.83
N GLU A 25 -10.64 9.25 -4.01
CA GLU A 25 -9.78 10.44 -4.18
C GLU A 25 -9.00 10.38 -5.49
N ALA A 26 -8.44 9.22 -5.85
CA ALA A 26 -7.73 9.04 -7.11
C ALA A 26 -8.64 9.32 -8.32
N VAL A 27 -9.88 8.82 -8.32
CA VAL A 27 -10.85 9.12 -9.38
C VAL A 27 -11.10 10.63 -9.50
N GLU A 28 -11.25 11.32 -8.37
CA GLU A 28 -11.50 12.76 -8.35
C GLU A 28 -10.30 13.59 -8.83
N ILE A 29 -9.08 13.19 -8.48
CA ILE A 29 -7.84 13.81 -8.98
C ILE A 29 -7.75 13.63 -10.50
N PHE A 30 -7.92 12.40 -10.99
CA PHE A 30 -7.84 12.12 -12.43
C PHE A 30 -8.94 12.81 -13.23
N ARG A 31 -10.15 12.95 -12.65
CA ARG A 31 -11.24 13.72 -13.23
C ARG A 31 -10.88 15.20 -13.33
N THR A 32 -10.39 15.79 -12.24
CA THR A 32 -10.15 17.24 -12.14
C THR A 32 -8.92 17.69 -12.93
N VAL A 33 -7.81 16.95 -12.83
CA VAL A 33 -6.51 17.36 -13.41
C VAL A 33 -6.39 16.94 -14.87
N LEU A 34 -6.84 15.73 -15.20
CA LEU A 34 -6.65 15.13 -16.52
C LEU A 34 -7.95 15.05 -17.34
N GLY A 35 -9.09 15.50 -16.79
CA GLY A 35 -10.38 15.40 -17.46
C GLY A 35 -10.86 13.96 -17.64
N THR A 36 -10.36 13.01 -16.84
CA THR A 36 -10.69 11.59 -17.00
C THR A 36 -12.15 11.34 -16.66
N PRO A 37 -12.98 10.81 -17.59
CA PRO A 37 -14.38 10.55 -17.28
C PRO A 37 -14.55 9.46 -16.20
N PRO A 38 -15.63 9.50 -15.39
CA PRO A 38 -15.94 8.45 -14.44
C PRO A 38 -15.96 7.06 -15.08
N GLY A 39 -15.42 6.05 -14.38
CA GLY A 39 -15.36 4.67 -14.86
C GLY A 39 -14.24 4.37 -15.87
N ARG A 40 -13.40 5.36 -16.24
CA ARG A 40 -12.30 5.19 -17.21
C ARG A 40 -10.92 5.06 -16.58
N LEU A 41 -10.78 5.42 -15.31
CA LEU A 41 -9.56 5.17 -14.54
C LEU A 41 -9.48 3.68 -14.20
N ARG A 42 -8.40 3.03 -14.61
CA ARG A 42 -8.06 1.68 -14.17
C ARG A 42 -7.14 1.79 -12.96
N LEU A 43 -7.45 1.04 -11.91
CA LEU A 43 -6.74 1.09 -10.63
C LEU A 43 -6.34 -0.33 -10.23
N ALA A 44 -5.08 -0.52 -9.83
CA ALA A 44 -4.60 -1.80 -9.31
C ALA A 44 -3.79 -1.57 -8.03
N PHE A 45 -4.03 -2.41 -7.02
CA PHE A 45 -3.22 -2.46 -5.81
C PHE A 45 -2.37 -3.71 -5.84
N TYR A 46 -1.07 -3.54 -5.63
CA TYR A 46 -0.10 -4.61 -5.44
C TYR A 46 0.47 -4.47 -4.03
N GLU A 47 0.07 -5.39 -3.15
CA GLU A 47 0.64 -5.50 -1.82
C GLU A 47 1.78 -6.51 -1.86
N LEU A 48 2.99 -6.01 -1.65
CA LEU A 48 4.19 -6.80 -1.53
C LEU A 48 4.41 -7.15 -0.07
N ARG A 49 4.96 -8.34 0.18
CA ARG A 49 5.51 -8.64 1.50
C ARG A 49 6.76 -7.76 1.72
N PRO A 50 7.09 -7.37 2.96
CA PRO A 50 8.29 -6.56 3.22
C PRO A 50 9.56 -7.13 2.59
N GLU A 51 9.74 -8.45 2.64
CA GLU A 51 10.90 -9.16 2.08
C GLU A 51 10.97 -9.15 0.53
N ASP A 52 9.86 -8.85 -0.15
CA ASP A 52 9.82 -8.68 -1.60
C ASP A 52 10.14 -7.20 -2.01
N SER A 53 10.61 -6.39 -1.07
CA SER A 53 10.88 -4.95 -1.21
C SER A 53 12.15 -4.53 -0.46
N LEU A 54 12.34 -3.22 -0.21
CA LEU A 54 13.44 -2.72 0.62
C LEU A 54 13.37 -3.18 2.09
N GLY A 55 12.22 -3.67 2.56
CA GLY A 55 12.09 -4.29 3.89
C GLY A 55 12.98 -5.52 4.07
N LEU A 56 13.52 -6.10 2.99
CA LEU A 56 14.56 -7.13 3.05
C LEU A 56 15.83 -6.69 3.77
N LEU A 57 16.11 -5.38 3.83
CA LEU A 57 17.30 -4.83 4.48
C LEU A 57 17.11 -4.61 5.99
N GLU A 58 15.89 -4.78 6.51
CA GLU A 58 15.61 -4.64 7.93
C GLU A 58 16.13 -5.89 8.67
N GLU A 59 17.00 -5.70 9.67
CA GLU A 59 17.43 -6.79 10.53
C GLU A 59 16.22 -7.29 11.35
N PRO A 60 16.01 -8.61 11.47
CA PRO A 60 14.95 -9.13 12.32
C PRO A 60 15.18 -8.67 13.75
N ASP A 61 14.10 -8.26 14.44
CA ASP A 61 14.19 -7.92 15.86
C ASP A 61 14.88 -9.06 16.62
N PRO A 62 15.90 -8.76 17.44
CA PRO A 62 16.55 -9.79 18.23
C PRO A 62 15.49 -10.45 19.12
N PRO A 63 15.56 -11.78 19.30
CA PRO A 63 14.59 -12.48 20.12
C PRO A 63 14.52 -11.85 21.52
N PRO A 64 13.35 -11.82 22.17
CA PRO A 64 13.20 -11.25 23.50
C PRO A 64 14.23 -11.91 24.44
N GLN A 65 15.10 -11.09 25.02
CA GLN A 65 16.12 -11.56 25.95
C GLN A 65 15.42 -12.20 27.17
N PRO A 66 15.88 -13.37 27.63
CA PRO A 66 15.31 -13.98 28.83
C PRO A 66 15.49 -12.99 30.00
N THR A 67 14.38 -12.64 30.65
CA THR A 67 14.40 -11.85 31.88
C THR A 67 15.19 -12.63 32.91
N SER A 68 16.32 -12.07 33.35
CA SER A 68 17.07 -12.60 34.49
C SER A 68 16.29 -12.25 35.76
N ASP A 69 15.19 -12.95 36.01
CA ASP A 69 14.59 -13.00 37.34
C ASP A 69 15.46 -13.96 38.17
N GLY A 70 16.25 -13.36 39.06
CA GLY A 70 17.11 -14.04 40.03
C GLY A 70 16.40 -14.48 41.30
#